data_AF-A0A3L5TUM5-F1
#
_entry.id   AF-A0A3L5TUM5-F1
#
_cell.length_a   1.000
_cell.length_b   1.000
_cell.length_c   1.000
_cell.angle_alpha   90.00
_cell.angle_beta   90.00
_cell.angle_gamma   90.00
#
_symmetry.space_group_name_H-M   'P 1'
#
loop_
_entity.id
_entity.type
_entity.pdbx_description
1 polymer ?
#
loop_
_entity_poly.entity_id
_entity_poly.type
_entity_poly.pdbx_seq_one_letter_code
_entity_poly.pdbx_strand_id
1 'polypeptide(L)'
;MDVDSTFEIVGEFGPYQKRIYFLLCLMPFMTSFHTLLSSFILATPDHRCALPNWPNDTYKIQSEAHREDVNRSIPLSSEDGYLYDGCTIYSNTSKHINCDKWVYAKTVFESTFTSEYQMHSVYSIIE
;
A
#
# COMPACT_ATOMS: atom_id res chain seq x y z
N MET A 1 -31.15 -4.83 35.08
CA MET A 1 -30.37 -3.92 35.95
C MET A 1 -30.46 -2.55 35.32
N ASP A 2 -31.34 -1.71 35.86
CA ASP A 2 -31.64 -0.38 35.31
C ASP A 2 -30.48 0.57 35.57
N VAL A 3 -29.75 0.91 34.51
CA VAL A 3 -28.55 1.76 34.56
C VAL A 3 -28.83 3.12 35.20
N ASP A 4 -30.03 3.66 35.04
CA ASP A 4 -30.46 4.94 35.62
C ASP A 4 -30.48 4.92 37.15
N SER A 5 -30.92 3.82 37.78
CA SER A 5 -30.96 3.70 39.24
C SER A 5 -29.57 3.64 39.89
N THR A 6 -28.52 3.35 39.10
CA THR A 6 -27.13 3.33 39.59
C THR A 6 -26.51 4.73 39.61
N PHE A 7 -26.89 5.62 38.69
CA PHE A 7 -26.39 7.00 38.65
C PHE A 7 -26.92 7.87 39.79
N GLU A 8 -28.11 7.56 40.30
CA GLU A 8 -28.74 8.28 41.42
C GLU A 8 -27.99 8.05 42.76
N ILE A 9 -27.32 6.90 42.92
CA ILE A 9 -26.57 6.52 44.13
C ILE A 9 -25.11 7.02 44.08
N VAL A 10 -24.52 7.11 42.89
CA VAL A 10 -23.10 7.46 42.69
C VAL A 10 -22.87 8.98 42.53
N GLY A 11 -23.92 9.76 42.22
CA GLY A 11 -23.87 11.20 41.97
C GLY A 11 -23.65 11.56 40.49
N GLU A 12 -24.11 12.74 40.08
CA GLU A 12 -24.01 13.20 38.68
C GLU A 12 -22.56 13.30 38.18
N PHE A 13 -22.36 13.07 36.88
CA PHE A 13 -21.05 13.18 36.23
C PHE A 13 -20.46 14.60 36.39
N GLY A 14 -19.44 14.71 37.25
CA GLY A 14 -18.77 15.97 37.52
C GLY A 14 -17.97 16.49 36.30
N PRO A 15 -17.67 17.80 36.24
CA PRO A 15 -16.94 18.39 35.10
C PRO A 15 -15.55 17.79 34.90
N TYR A 16 -14.90 17.36 35.98
CA TYR A 16 -13.61 16.67 35.93
C TYR A 16 -13.73 15.26 35.33
N GLN A 17 -14.75 14.49 35.73
CA GLN A 17 -15.02 13.15 35.19
C GLN A 17 -15.35 13.21 33.69
N LYS A 18 -16.13 14.22 33.26
CA LYS A 18 -16.41 14.46 31.84
C LYS A 18 -15.15 14.73 31.03
N ARG A 19 -14.20 15.53 31.56
CA ARG A 19 -12.91 15.81 30.89
C ARG A 19 -12.04 14.57 30.75
N ILE A 20 -11.90 13.78 31.82
CA ILE A 20 -11.12 12.53 31.76
C ILE A 20 -11.77 11.56 30.79
N TYR A 21 -13.09 11.39 30.83
CA TYR A 21 -13.80 10.52 29.91
C TYR A 21 -13.59 10.94 28.45
N PHE A 22 -13.67 12.24 28.16
CA PHE A 22 -13.38 12.77 26.83
C PHE A 22 -11.95 12.47 26.37
N LEU A 23 -10.94 12.68 27.23
CA LEU A 23 -9.55 12.36 26.91
C LEU A 23 -9.34 10.86 26.71
N LEU A 24 -10.01 10.03 27.51
CA LEU A 24 -9.97 8.58 27.40
C LEU A 24 -10.59 8.08 26.09
N CYS A 25 -11.62 8.75 25.58
CA CYS A 25 -12.21 8.47 24.27
C CYS A 25 -11.38 9.03 23.11
N LEU A 26 -10.69 10.16 23.31
CA LEU A 26 -9.89 10.80 22.27
C LEU A 26 -8.68 9.96 21.87
N MET A 27 -8.00 9.34 22.83
CA MET A 27 -6.84 8.48 22.57
C MET A 27 -7.11 7.32 21.58
N PRO A 28 -8.09 6.42 21.82
CA PRO A 28 -8.39 5.33 20.89
C PRO A 28 -8.98 5.82 19.56
N PHE A 29 -9.66 6.97 19.56
CA PHE A 29 -10.11 7.59 18.31
C PHE A 29 -8.91 7.89 17.42
N MET A 30 -7.91 8.62 17.91
CA MET A 30 -6.71 8.96 17.13
C MET A 30 -5.96 7.72 16.63
N THR A 31 -5.83 6.69 17.46
CA THR A 31 -5.20 5.42 17.05
C THR A 31 -5.98 4.74 15.93
N SER A 32 -7.31 4.76 15.98
CA SER A 32 -8.16 4.18 14.93
C SER A 32 -8.01 4.92 13.60
N PHE A 33 -7.91 6.26 13.62
CA PHE A 33 -7.60 7.01 12.40
C PHE A 33 -6.23 6.68 11.86
N HIS A 34 -5.23 6.53 12.73
CA HIS A 34 -3.88 6.21 12.30
C HIS A 34 -3.82 4.84 11.60
N THR A 35 -4.48 3.82 12.14
CA THR A 35 -4.54 2.50 11.49
C THR A 35 -5.31 2.55 10.18
N LEU A 36 -6.43 3.28 10.11
CA LEU A 36 -7.15 3.48 8.86
C LEU A 36 -6.33 4.23 7.81
N LEU A 37 -5.56 5.24 8.19
CA LEU A 37 -4.68 5.99 7.27
C LEU A 37 -3.51 5.14 6.76
N SER A 38 -2.97 4.27 7.62
CA SER A 38 -1.81 3.43 7.27
C SER A 38 -2.07 2.52 6.07
N SER A 39 -3.28 1.96 5.92
CA SER A 39 -3.61 1.09 4.79
C SER A 39 -3.53 1.82 3.44
N PHE A 40 -3.87 3.12 3.42
CA PHE A 40 -3.76 3.93 2.20
C PHE A 40 -2.33 4.35 1.91
N ILE A 41 -1.56 4.72 2.93
CA ILE A 41 -0.15 5.16 2.77
C ILE A 41 0.73 4.00 2.31
N LEU A 42 0.47 2.81 2.84
CA LEU A 42 1.23 1.59 2.59
C LEU A 42 0.67 0.75 1.44
N ALA A 43 -0.39 1.22 0.76
CA ALA A 43 -0.92 0.56 -0.42
C ALA A 43 0.18 0.44 -1.49
N THR A 44 0.30 -0.75 -2.08
CA THR A 44 1.19 -1.00 -3.23
C THR A 44 0.39 -0.78 -4.51
N PRO A 45 0.66 0.30 -5.27
CA PRO A 45 0.04 0.46 -6.58
C PRO A 45 0.58 -0.58 -7.55
N ASP A 46 -0.17 -0.79 -8.64
CA ASP A 46 0.26 -1.66 -9.73
C ASP A 46 1.66 -1.27 -10.18
N HIS A 47 2.54 -2.24 -10.30
CA HIS A 47 3.93 -2.00 -10.60
C HIS A 47 4.47 -3.08 -11.50
N ARG A 48 5.55 -2.73 -12.17
CA ARG A 48 6.35 -3.67 -12.95
C ARG A 48 7.81 -3.34 -12.73
N CYS A 49 8.67 -4.27 -13.10
CA CYS A 49 10.10 -4.05 -13.01
C CYS A 49 10.55 -2.94 -13.97
N ALA A 50 11.53 -2.15 -13.51
CA ALA A 50 12.16 -1.13 -14.35
C ALA A 50 13.00 -1.80 -15.43
N LEU A 51 12.84 -1.36 -16.68
CA LEU A 51 13.63 -1.88 -17.79
C LEU A 51 15.09 -1.42 -17.68
N PRO A 52 16.09 -2.33 -17.74
CA PRO A 52 17.49 -1.97 -17.57
C PRO A 52 18.04 -1.08 -18.69
N ASN A 53 17.43 -1.13 -19.87
CA ASN A 53 17.85 -0.37 -21.05
C ASN A 53 17.11 0.97 -21.23
N TRP A 54 16.22 1.34 -20.30
CA TRP A 54 15.42 2.56 -20.39
C TRP A 54 15.69 3.49 -19.20
N PRO A 55 16.44 4.60 -19.39
CA PRO A 55 16.82 5.48 -18.29
C PRO A 55 15.64 6.29 -17.71
N ASN A 56 14.60 6.57 -18.50
CA ASN A 56 13.39 7.27 -18.07
C ASN A 56 12.16 6.37 -18.25
N ASP A 57 12.25 5.14 -17.73
CA ASP A 57 11.15 4.20 -17.75
C ASP A 57 9.97 4.72 -16.92
N THR A 58 8.75 4.58 -17.44
CA THR A 58 7.50 4.95 -16.77
C THR A 58 6.52 3.80 -16.93
N TYR A 59 5.68 3.55 -15.92
CA TYR A 59 4.71 2.46 -15.97
C TYR A 59 3.84 2.49 -17.24
N LYS A 60 3.37 3.68 -17.65
CA LYS A 60 2.60 3.87 -18.89
C LYS A 60 3.49 3.65 -20.13
N ILE A 61 2.91 2.98 -21.13
CA ILE A 61 3.56 2.77 -22.43
C ILE A 61 3.81 4.13 -23.11
N GLN A 62 5.07 4.49 -23.33
CA GLN A 62 5.44 5.77 -23.95
C GLN A 62 5.55 5.70 -25.49
N SER A 63 5.90 4.52 -26.03
CA SER A 63 6.07 4.30 -27.47
C SER A 63 5.87 2.83 -27.83
N GLU A 64 5.79 2.53 -29.13
CA GLU A 64 5.70 1.16 -29.63
C GLU A 64 6.94 0.32 -29.27
N ALA A 65 8.14 0.88 -29.45
CA ALA A 65 9.39 0.21 -29.06
C ALA A 65 9.43 -0.11 -27.56
N HIS A 66 8.95 0.83 -26.72
CA HIS A 66 8.84 0.59 -25.29
C HIS A 66 7.87 -0.55 -24.97
N ARG A 67 6.75 -0.66 -25.70
CA ARG A 67 5.81 -1.78 -25.53
C ARG A 67 6.44 -3.13 -25.87
N GLU A 68 7.17 -3.19 -26.98
CA GLU A 68 7.88 -4.40 -27.39
C GLU A 68 8.95 -4.81 -26.38
N ASP A 69 9.69 -3.84 -25.84
CA ASP A 69 10.70 -4.08 -24.81
C ASP A 69 10.10 -4.59 -23.50
N VAL A 70 8.99 -3.98 -23.04
CA VAL A 70 8.26 -4.46 -21.85
C VAL A 70 7.80 -5.91 -22.05
N ASN A 71 7.15 -6.21 -23.18
CA ASN A 71 6.60 -7.55 -23.45
C ASN A 71 7.70 -8.62 -23.63
N ARG A 72 8.89 -8.22 -24.09
CA ARG A 72 10.04 -9.13 -24.24
C ARG A 72 10.77 -9.37 -22.91
N SER A 73 10.81 -8.35 -22.04
CA SER A 73 11.60 -8.40 -20.80
C SER A 73 10.80 -8.86 -19.58
N ILE A 74 9.49 -8.66 -19.56
CA ILE A 74 8.66 -8.94 -18.39
C ILE A 74 7.61 -10.01 -18.75
N PRO A 75 7.58 -11.15 -18.03
CA PRO A 75 6.56 -12.17 -18.22
C PRO A 75 5.18 -11.65 -17.80
N LEU A 76 4.13 -12.21 -18.38
CA LEU A 76 2.77 -12.02 -17.89
C LEU A 76 2.57 -12.84 -16.60
N SER A 77 1.85 -12.27 -15.64
CA SER A 77 1.48 -12.93 -14.40
C SER A 77 0.69 -14.21 -14.70
N SER A 78 1.05 -15.29 -14.00
CA SER A 78 0.41 -16.60 -14.13
C SER A 78 -1.04 -16.62 -13.63
N GLU A 79 -1.44 -15.64 -12.82
CA GLU A 79 -2.78 -15.60 -12.22
C GLU A 79 -3.78 -14.88 -13.10
N ASP A 80 -3.39 -13.72 -13.66
CA ASP A 80 -4.30 -12.84 -14.39
C ASP A 80 -4.12 -12.86 -15.91
N GLY A 81 -3.00 -13.36 -16.44
CA GLY A 81 -2.75 -13.52 -17.89
C GLY A 81 -2.75 -12.23 -18.74
N TYR A 82 -3.21 -11.11 -18.18
CA TYR A 82 -3.30 -9.78 -18.81
C TYR A 82 -2.42 -8.74 -18.11
N LEU A 83 -1.94 -9.03 -16.90
CA LEU A 83 -1.07 -8.17 -16.12
C LEU A 83 0.38 -8.66 -16.20
N TYR A 84 1.33 -7.74 -16.24
CA TYR A 84 2.75 -8.07 -16.15
C TYR A 84 3.10 -8.51 -14.72
N ASP A 85 4.01 -9.47 -14.60
CA ASP A 85 4.56 -9.83 -13.30
C ASP A 85 5.36 -8.65 -12.72
N GLY A 86 4.99 -8.25 -11.50
CA GLY A 86 5.66 -7.17 -10.77
C GLY A 86 6.97 -7.61 -10.12
N CYS A 87 7.21 -8.92 -10.00
CA CYS A 87 8.30 -9.48 -9.21
C CYS A 87 9.49 -9.92 -10.04
N THR A 88 9.27 -10.39 -11.27
CA THR A 88 10.32 -11.05 -12.07
C THR A 88 10.52 -10.46 -13.46
N ILE A 89 11.76 -10.58 -13.96
CA ILE A 89 12.13 -10.28 -15.35
C ILE A 89 12.87 -11.45 -15.99
N TYR A 90 12.82 -11.51 -17.32
CA TYR A 90 13.63 -12.43 -18.10
C TYR A 90 15.11 -12.05 -18.03
N SER A 91 15.92 -12.93 -17.45
CA SER A 91 17.37 -12.86 -17.57
C SER A 91 17.83 -13.40 -18.93
N ASN A 92 19.04 -13.04 -19.34
CA ASN A 92 19.71 -13.50 -20.56
C ASN A 92 19.84 -15.05 -20.66
N THR A 93 19.60 -15.76 -19.55
CA THR A 93 19.64 -17.23 -19.44
C THR A 93 18.25 -17.88 -19.35
N SER A 94 17.19 -17.14 -19.71
CA SER A 94 15.78 -17.59 -19.65
C SER A 94 15.28 -17.93 -18.23
N LYS A 95 16.05 -17.55 -17.21
CA LYS A 95 15.65 -17.67 -15.80
C LYS A 95 14.94 -16.39 -15.36
N HIS A 96 13.87 -16.56 -14.60
CA HIS A 96 13.21 -15.47 -13.90
C HIS A 96 14.12 -15.00 -12.77
N ILE A 97 14.46 -13.71 -12.76
CA ILE A 97 15.22 -13.09 -11.68
C ILE A 97 14.37 -12.03 -11.00
N ASN A 98 14.58 -11.85 -9.70
CA ASN A 98 13.93 -10.78 -8.94
C ASN A 98 14.44 -9.42 -9.40
N CYS A 99 13.54 -8.44 -9.33
CA CYS A 99 13.84 -7.08 -9.73
C CYS A 99 14.48 -6.28 -8.60
N ASP A 100 15.40 -5.39 -8.95
CA ASP A 100 16.04 -4.47 -8.01
C ASP A 100 15.33 -3.10 -7.96
N LYS A 101 14.55 -2.79 -9.00
CA LYS A 101 13.87 -1.50 -9.19
C LYS A 101 12.51 -1.70 -9.82
N TRP A 102 11.55 -0.89 -9.39
CA TRP A 102 10.17 -0.91 -9.82
C TRP A 102 9.70 0.44 -10.36
N VAL A 103 8.84 0.37 -11.37
CA VAL A 103 8.06 1.50 -11.87
C VAL A 103 6.59 1.30 -11.50
N TYR A 104 6.01 2.30 -10.85
CA TYR A 104 4.65 2.24 -10.28
C TYR A 104 3.65 3.01 -11.14
N ALA A 105 2.42 2.51 -11.19
CA ALA A 105 1.29 3.14 -11.85
C ALA A 105 0.81 4.35 -11.03
N LYS A 106 0.70 5.51 -11.68
CA LYS A 106 0.19 6.75 -11.08
C LYS A 106 -1.29 7.01 -11.36
N THR A 107 -2.09 5.95 -11.48
CA THR A 107 -3.52 6.06 -11.83
C THR A 107 -4.40 6.33 -10.62
N VAL A 108 -4.11 5.66 -9.50
CA VAL A 108 -4.87 5.77 -8.25
C VAL A 108 -4.16 6.68 -7.25
N PHE A 109 -2.84 6.55 -7.14
CA PHE A 109 -2.00 7.31 -6.22
C PHE A 109 -0.87 8.00 -7.01
N GLU A 110 -0.61 9.28 -6.71
CA GLU A 110 0.54 10.01 -7.32
C GLU A 110 1.87 9.49 -6.75
N SER A 111 1.90 9.27 -5.44
CA SER A 111 2.93 8.52 -4.73
C SER A 111 2.35 7.85 -3.49
N THR A 112 2.91 6.69 -3.16
CA THR A 112 2.72 5.97 -1.89
C THR A 112 4.07 5.75 -1.23
N PHE A 113 4.07 5.48 0.08
CA PHE A 113 5.31 5.18 0.80
C PHE A 113 6.05 3.99 0.17
N THR A 114 5.30 2.97 -0.27
CA THR A 114 5.86 1.81 -0.97
C THR A 114 6.53 2.19 -2.29
N SER A 115 5.96 3.13 -3.05
CA SER A 115 6.51 3.60 -4.32
C SER A 115 7.77 4.49 -4.16
N GLU A 116 7.81 5.29 -3.10
CA GLU A 116 8.92 6.22 -2.83
C GLU A 116 10.15 5.47 -2.29
N TYR A 117 9.93 4.51 -1.41
CA TYR A 117 11.01 3.76 -0.75
C TYR A 117 11.30 2.39 -1.39
N GLN A 118 10.65 2.06 -2.52
CA GLN A 118 10.83 0.79 -3.24
C GLN A 118 10.62 -0.45 -2.35
N MET A 119 9.64 -0.36 -1.44
CA MET A 119 9.43 -1.35 -0.38
C MET A 119 8.44 -2.44 -0.82
N HIS A 120 8.74 -3.14 -1.90
CA HIS A 120 7.87 -4.20 -2.42
C HIS A 120 7.96 -5.50 -1.59
N SER A 121 9.10 -5.77 -0.94
CA SER A 121 9.40 -7.06 -0.29
C SER A 121 8.78 -7.30 1.09
N VAL A 122 8.03 -6.35 1.67
CA VAL A 122 7.50 -6.47 3.04
C VAL A 122 6.02 -6.85 3.08
N TYR A 123 5.26 -6.56 2.03
CA TYR A 123 3.81 -6.88 2.00
C TYR A 123 3.52 -8.35 1.66
N SER A 124 4.36 -9.01 0.86
CA SER A 124 4.23 -10.45 0.54
C SER A 124 4.56 -11.39 1.71
N ILE A 125 4.83 -10.87 2.92
CA ILE A 125 5.03 -11.67 4.14
C ILE A 125 3.75 -11.70 4.99
N ILE A 126 2.73 -10.90 4.66
CA ILE A 126 1.49 -10.76 5.43
C ILE A 126 0.30 -11.51 4.78
N GLU A 127 0.44 -11.91 3.51
CA GLU A 127 -0.41 -12.93 2.84
C GLU A 127 0.33 -14.27 2.74
#